data_AF-A0A7W8J635-F1
#
_entry.id   AF-A0A7W8J635-F1
#
_cell.length_a   1.000
_cell.length_b   1.000
_cell.length_c   1.000
_cell.angle_alpha   90.00
_cell.angle_beta   90.00
_cell.angle_gamma   90.00
#
_symmetry.space_group_name_H-M   'P 1'
#
loop_
_entity.id
_entity.type
_entity.pdbx_description
1 polymer ?
#
loop_
_entity_poly.entity_id
_entity_poly.type
_entity_poly.pdbx_seq_one_letter_code
_entity_poly.pdbx_strand_id
1 'polypeptide(L)'
;MALEREKIYECEVRRRRVKQGGGYESYWKVKTVAAALSDGDTEFRCKDCFGAVKVLGKNSKTGEAPYVEHKVALDSAYCVNGLIFRASTDGRAARLSPNPVE
;
A
#
# COMPACT_ATOMS: atom_id res chain seq x y z
N MET A 1 -10.56 -23.47 5.68
CA MET A 1 -9.73 -22.56 6.51
C MET A 1 -9.96 -21.16 5.96
N ALA A 2 -10.44 -20.22 6.79
CA ALA A 2 -10.59 -18.84 6.33
C ALA A 2 -9.20 -18.33 5.97
N LEU A 3 -8.97 -18.04 4.68
CA LEU A 3 -7.78 -17.35 4.22
C LEU A 3 -7.81 -15.99 4.92
N GLU A 4 -7.03 -15.83 5.99
CA GLU A 4 -6.69 -14.52 6.50
C GLU A 4 -6.23 -13.71 5.28
N ARG A 5 -6.83 -12.54 5.09
CA ARG A 5 -6.51 -11.65 3.98
C ARG A 5 -5.63 -10.55 4.51
N GLU A 6 -4.68 -10.14 3.70
CA GLU A 6 -3.83 -9.02 4.06
C GLU A 6 -4.72 -7.77 4.17
N LYS A 7 -4.54 -6.98 5.23
CA LYS A 7 -5.32 -5.75 5.43
C LYS A 7 -4.39 -4.66 5.89
N ILE A 8 -3.96 -3.83 4.94
CA ILE A 8 -3.09 -2.68 5.21
C ILE A 8 -3.95 -1.42 5.14
N TYR A 9 -4.02 -0.66 6.22
CA TYR A 9 -4.86 0.55 6.31
C TYR A 9 -4.12 1.85 5.99
N GLU A 10 -2.79 1.79 5.85
CA GLU A 10 -1.93 2.90 5.46
C GLU A 10 -1.16 2.58 4.19
N CYS A 11 -1.10 3.53 3.27
CA CYS A 11 -0.45 3.37 1.98
C CYS A 11 0.20 4.70 1.56
N GLU A 12 1.04 4.64 0.53
CA GLU A 12 1.52 5.84 -0.13
C GLU A 12 0.68 6.15 -1.34
N VAL A 13 0.28 7.42 -1.46
CA VAL A 13 -0.44 7.93 -2.63
C VAL A 13 0.42 8.91 -3.41
N ARG A 14 0.31 8.87 -4.73
CA ARG A 14 1.02 9.81 -5.60
C ARG A 14 0.23 11.11 -5.68
N ARG A 15 0.87 12.21 -5.29
CA ARG A 15 0.30 13.56 -5.37
C ARG A 15 1.21 14.50 -6.10
N ARG A 16 0.65 15.60 -6.59
CA ARG A 16 1.42 16.67 -7.22
C ARG A 16 1.60 17.82 -6.24
N ARG A 17 2.81 18.37 -6.15
CA ARG A 17 3.10 19.63 -5.46
C ARG A 17 3.79 20.59 -6.41
N VAL A 18 3.68 21.89 -6.11
CA VAL A 18 4.37 22.93 -6.88
C VAL A 18 5.84 22.95 -6.48
N LYS A 19 6.73 22.97 -7.48
CA LYS A 19 8.18 23.10 -7.27
C LYS A 19 8.54 24.51 -6.83
N GLN A 20 9.58 24.65 -6.02
CA GLN A 20 10.20 25.95 -5.77
C GLN A 20 10.92 26.39 -7.06
N GLY A 21 10.32 27.34 -7.80
CA GLY A 21 10.73 27.72 -9.15
C GLY A 21 9.67 27.54 -10.24
N GLY A 22 8.49 27.03 -9.89
CA GLY A 22 7.39 26.82 -10.83
C GLY A 22 7.36 25.42 -11.45
N GLY A 23 6.18 25.01 -11.90
CA GLY A 23 5.91 23.65 -12.37
C GLY A 23 5.48 22.69 -11.25
N TYR A 24 5.16 21.44 -11.64
CA TYR A 24 4.66 20.41 -10.74
C TYR A 24 5.66 19.25 -10.62
N GLU A 25 5.80 18.68 -9.43
CA GLU A 25 6.42 17.38 -9.19
C GLU A 25 5.44 16.41 -8.56
N SER A 26 5.54 15.14 -8.94
CA SER A 26 4.90 14.06 -8.20
C SER A 26 5.73 13.66 -6.99
N TYR A 27 5.07 13.44 -5.86
CA TYR A 27 5.68 12.87 -4.66
C TYR A 27 4.74 11.84 -4.05
N TRP A 28 5.32 10.89 -3.33
CA TRP A 28 4.58 9.89 -2.58
C TRP A 28 4.33 10.39 -1.17
N LYS A 29 3.08 10.31 -0.72
CA LYS A 29 2.66 10.73 0.61
C LYS A 29 2.00 9.57 1.34
N VAL A 30 2.49 9.25 2.54
CA VAL A 30 1.83 8.28 3.43
C VAL A 30 0.48 8.83 3.88
N LYS A 31 -0.55 8.00 3.76
CA LYS A 31 -1.91 8.34 4.13
C LYS A 31 -2.72 7.08 4.46
N THR A 32 -3.72 7.22 5.32
CA THR A 32 -4.71 6.15 5.51
C THR A 32 -5.48 5.92 4.20
N VAL A 33 -5.78 4.68 3.86
CA VAL A 33 -6.52 4.31 2.64
C VAL A 33 -7.89 5.00 2.61
N ALA A 34 -8.58 5.10 3.76
CA ALA A 34 -9.86 5.79 3.87
C ALA A 34 -9.77 7.25 3.43
N ALA A 35 -8.85 8.02 4.04
CA ALA A 35 -8.69 9.42 3.67
C ALA A 35 -8.19 9.57 2.23
N ALA A 36 -7.34 8.68 1.73
CA ALA A 36 -6.88 8.70 0.34
C ALA A 36 -8.03 8.55 -0.66
N LEU A 37 -8.96 7.63 -0.38
CA LEU A 37 -10.18 7.48 -1.17
C LEU A 37 -11.09 8.71 -1.08
N SER A 38 -11.22 9.33 0.11
CA SER A 38 -12.01 10.56 0.28
C SER A 38 -11.45 11.75 -0.51
N ASP A 39 -10.13 11.85 -0.66
CA ASP A 39 -9.49 12.91 -1.45
C ASP A 39 -9.42 12.59 -2.95
N GLY A 40 -9.89 11.41 -3.38
CA GLY A 40 -9.88 10.99 -4.78
C GLY A 40 -8.51 10.59 -5.31
N ASP A 41 -7.58 10.16 -4.46
CA ASP A 41 -6.29 9.62 -4.90
C ASP A 41 -6.51 8.32 -5.72
N THR A 42 -5.73 8.13 -6.80
CA THR A 42 -5.90 7.00 -7.74
C THR A 42 -4.67 6.09 -7.84
N GLU A 43 -3.49 6.60 -7.47
CA GLU A 43 -2.23 5.87 -7.50
C GLU A 43 -1.83 5.51 -6.07
N PHE A 44 -1.64 4.21 -5.81
CA PHE A 44 -1.38 3.65 -4.49
C PHE A 44 -0.19 2.68 -4.54
N ARG A 45 0.66 2.71 -3.53
CA ARG A 45 1.71 1.71 -3.29
C ARG A 45 1.85 1.40 -1.80
N CYS A 46 2.49 0.27 -1.48
CA CYS A 46 2.79 -0.08 -0.10
C CYS A 46 3.80 0.91 0.49
N LYS A 47 3.59 1.37 1.73
CA LYS A 47 4.52 2.32 2.38
C LYS A 47 5.86 1.69 2.79
N ASP A 48 5.90 0.36 2.96
CA ASP A 48 7.07 -0.32 3.53
C ASP A 48 7.94 -0.99 2.46
N CYS A 49 7.32 -1.54 1.41
CA CYS A 49 8.05 -2.21 0.32
C CYS A 49 7.96 -1.48 -1.03
N PHE A 50 7.15 -0.41 -1.13
CA PHE A 50 6.84 0.31 -2.37
C PHE A 50 6.21 -0.54 -3.48
N GLY A 51 5.81 -1.79 -3.18
CA GLY A 51 5.16 -2.69 -4.13
C GLY A 51 3.76 -2.22 -4.53
N ALA A 52 3.29 -2.74 -5.66
CA ALA A 52 1.98 -2.42 -6.19
C ALA A 52 0.87 -2.99 -5.31
N VAL A 53 -0.09 -2.16 -4.92
CA VAL A 53 -1.23 -2.56 -4.09
C VAL A 53 -2.55 -2.35 -4.81
N LYS A 54 -3.57 -3.14 -4.44
CA LYS A 54 -4.96 -2.97 -4.86
C LYS A 54 -5.76 -2.46 -3.68
N VAL A 55 -6.64 -1.48 -3.92
CA VAL A 55 -7.57 -0.98 -2.91
C VAL A 55 -8.81 -1.86 -2.88
N LEU A 56 -9.17 -2.32 -1.70
CA LEU A 56 -10.36 -3.11 -1.40
C LEU A 56 -11.19 -2.43 -0.30
N GLY A 57 -12.40 -2.92 -0.07
CA GLY A 57 -13.29 -2.36 0.94
C GLY A 57 -13.98 -1.04 0.55
N LYS A 58 -13.61 -0.41 -0.57
CA LYS A 58 -14.18 0.88 -1.03
C LYS A 58 -15.72 0.90 -1.17
N ASN A 59 -16.32 -0.25 -1.46
CA ASN A 59 -17.76 -0.42 -1.66
C ASN A 59 -18.38 -1.45 -0.70
N SER A 60 -17.69 -1.78 0.41
CA SER A 60 -18.17 -2.81 1.32
C SER A 60 -19.45 -2.35 2.01
N LYS A 61 -20.58 -2.99 1.68
CA LYS A 61 -21.89 -2.76 2.32
C LYS A 61 -21.89 -3.00 3.83
N THR A 62 -20.84 -3.63 4.35
CA THR A 62 -20.68 -4.04 5.75
C THR A 62 -20.01 -3.00 6.65
N GLY A 63 -19.68 -1.80 6.13
CA GLY A 63 -19.02 -0.75 6.94
C GLY A 63 -17.56 -1.04 7.28
N GLU A 64 -16.95 -2.02 6.61
CA GLU A 64 -15.54 -2.36 6.81
C GLU A 64 -14.64 -1.25 6.25
N ALA A 65 -13.66 -0.81 7.05
CA ALA A 65 -12.73 0.23 6.63
C ALA A 65 -11.98 -0.19 5.35
N PRO A 66 -11.81 0.70 4.37
CA PRO A 66 -11.07 0.36 3.16
C PRO A 66 -9.61 0.08 3.49
N TYR A 67 -9.05 -0.90 2.80
CA TYR A 67 -7.68 -1.37 3.00
C TYR A 67 -7.03 -1.66 1.65
N VAL A 68 -5.71 -1.82 1.65
CA VAL A 68 -4.95 -2.28 0.51
C VAL A 68 -4.34 -3.65 0.77
N GLU A 69 -4.17 -4.39 -0.33
CA GLU A 69 -3.45 -5.66 -0.39
C GLU A 69 -2.40 -5.58 -1.49
N HIS A 70 -1.26 -6.23 -1.33
CA HIS A 70 -0.31 -6.42 -2.42
C HIS A 70 -0.99 -7.12 -3.60
N LYS A 71 -0.73 -6.64 -4.82
CA LYS A 71 -1.21 -7.30 -6.05
C LYS A 71 -0.47 -8.60 -6.31
N VAL A 72 0.81 -8.65 -5.97
CA VAL A 72 1.70 -9.78 -6.22
C VAL A 72 2.10 -10.40 -4.89
N ALA A 73 1.86 -11.70 -4.72
CA ALA A 73 2.19 -12.42 -3.48
C ALA A 73 3.70 -12.35 -3.16
N LEU A 74 4.56 -12.30 -4.19
CA LEU A 74 6.00 -12.18 -4.02
C LEU A 74 6.41 -10.87 -3.33
N ASP A 75 5.70 -9.77 -3.60
CA ASP A 75 5.91 -8.48 -2.96
C ASP A 75 5.51 -8.55 -1.47
N SER A 76 4.41 -9.25 -1.17
CA SER A 76 3.96 -9.48 0.22
C SER A 76 4.86 -10.42 1.01
N ALA A 77 5.60 -11.32 0.35
CA ALA A 77 6.38 -12.36 1.02
C ALA A 77 7.58 -11.84 1.83
N TYR A 78 7.97 -10.58 1.63
CA TYR A 78 9.06 -9.91 2.33
C TYR A 78 8.69 -8.52 2.86
N CYS A 79 7.41 -8.14 2.78
CA CYS A 79 6.92 -6.86 3.25
C CYS A 79 6.50 -6.98 4.72
N VAL A 80 6.84 -6.01 5.57
CA VAL A 80 6.45 -6.01 7.00
C VAL A 80 4.93 -6.07 7.19
N ASN A 81 4.19 -5.43 6.30
CA ASN A 81 2.73 -5.46 6.26
C ASN A 81 2.16 -6.62 5.43
N GLY A 82 3.04 -7.52 4.99
CA GLY A 82 2.74 -8.70 4.21
C GLY A 82 2.12 -9.81 5.05
N LEU A 83 0.97 -10.37 4.65
CA LEU A 83 0.39 -11.50 5.39
C LEU A 83 1.31 -12.75 5.39
N ILE A 84 2.02 -12.96 4.28
CA ILE A 84 2.91 -14.11 4.08
C ILE A 84 4.25 -13.89 4.80
N PHE A 85 4.58 -12.65 5.15
CA PHE A 85 5.83 -12.31 5.82
C PHE A 85 5.72 -12.57 7.33
N ARG A 86 6.21 -13.72 7.76
CA ARG A 86 6.40 -14.05 9.18
C ARG A 86 7.85 -13.81 9.60
N ALA A 87 8.19 -12.54 9.86
CA ALA A 87 9.52 -12.15 10.34
C ALA A 87 10.01 -13.01 11.51
N SER A 88 9.09 -13.37 12.41
CA SER A 88 9.39 -14.14 13.63
C SER A 88 9.57 -15.64 13.43
N THR A 89 9.28 -16.20 12.25
CA THR A 89 9.31 -17.66 12.01
C THR A 89 10.13 -18.09 10.80
N ASP A 90 10.34 -17.23 9.81
CA ASP A 90 10.99 -17.61 8.55
C ASP A 90 12.48 -17.22 8.46
N GLY A 91 12.99 -16.43 9.42
CA GLY A 91 14.37 -15.91 9.39
C GLY A 91 14.66 -14.92 8.24
N ARG A 92 13.64 -14.54 7.47
CA ARG A 92 13.74 -13.60 6.35
C ARG A 92 13.73 -12.16 6.86
N ALA A 93 14.68 -11.36 6.38
CA ALA A 93 14.67 -9.91 6.58
C ALA A 93 13.60 -9.24 5.69
N ALA A 94 12.97 -8.18 6.21
CA ALA A 94 12.09 -7.34 5.40
C ALA A 94 12.90 -6.69 4.27
N ARG A 95 12.32 -6.64 3.06
CA ARG A 95 12.97 -6.02 1.89
C ARG A 95 11.96 -5.30 1.01
N LEU A 96 12.48 -4.42 0.15
CA LEU A 96 11.68 -3.73 -0.86
C LEU A 96 11.08 -4.72 -1.87
N SER A 97 9.95 -4.34 -2.46
CA SER A 97 9.34 -5.11 -3.55
C SER A 97 10.36 -5.28 -4.69
N PRO A 98 10.41 -6.46 -5.34
CA PRO A 98 11.18 -6.63 -6.57
C PRO A 98 10.67 -5.75 -7.73
N ASN A 99 9.43 -5.26 -7.64
CA ASN A 99 8.80 -4.38 -8.63
C ASN A 99 8.21 -3.15 -7.91
N PRO A 100 9.04 -2.23 -7.41
CA PRO A 100 8.55 -1.04 -6.73
C PRO A 100 7.84 -0.12 -7.72
N VAL A 101 6.80 0.57 -7.23
CA VAL A 101 6.07 1.59 -7.99
C VAL A 101 6.79 2.93 -7.82
N GLU A 102 7.22 3.55 -8.93
CA GLU A 102 7.96 4.82 -8.98
C GLU A 102 7.08 6.08 -9.06
#